data_AF-A0A2V9JC32-F1
#
_entry.id   AF-A0A2V9JC32-F1
#
_cell.length_a   1.000
_cell.length_b   1.000
_cell.length_c   1.000
_cell.angle_alpha   90.00
_cell.angle_beta   90.00
_cell.angle_gamma   90.00
#
_symmetry.space_group_name_H-M   'P 1'
#
loop_
_entity.id
_entity.type
_entity.pdbx_description
1 polymer ?
#
loop_
_entity_poly.entity_id
_entity_poly.type
_entity_poly.pdbx_seq_one_letter_code
_entity_poly.pdbx_strand_id
1 'polypeptide(L)'
;MASLLGRQNVIKGLAVLATVAFVGLPLQAADSKSDVSEIGNRKVAHKSIISQEREIAAGRQYAAEIDRSTKFITDPVINEYVNRVAQNVARNSDLKVPLTVKVIDGPEINAFALPGGFLYVYSGLLKAASEEDQFAGVMAHEIAHVAARHWASQMTKARILDIATIPLIFVPMTYPVYIGVSQALNIGVPVAFLKFSRDDEAEADYLGLQYMYKAGYDPNAYVAFFGKVLEEERRQPGSVPKIFQDHPPTPDRILKAEEEIKQLPKRDEYLVSTSEFDDVKGRLNTVVAALRKKDREGAPTLEKRPPDGSTQPTTKGQDQGDEKPPVLKRRD
;
A
#
# COMPACT_ATOMS: atom_id res chain seq x y z
N MET A 1 -10.88 -48.63 93.08
CA MET A 1 -12.21 -49.25 92.89
C MET A 1 -13.17 -48.17 92.42
N ALA A 2 -13.86 -48.44 91.30
CA ALA A 2 -15.09 -47.78 90.83
C ALA A 2 -14.99 -46.28 90.48
N SER A 3 -15.68 -45.70 89.50
CA SER A 3 -16.58 -46.18 88.43
C SER A 3 -17.16 -44.92 87.78
N LEU A 4 -17.04 -44.82 86.44
CA LEU A 4 -18.02 -44.31 85.47
C LEU A 4 -18.57 -42.85 85.52
N LEU A 5 -18.62 -42.30 84.29
CA LEU A 5 -19.48 -41.22 83.74
C LEU A 5 -19.08 -39.78 84.13
N GLY A 6 -18.91 -38.81 83.24
CA GLY A 6 -19.11 -38.73 81.80
C GLY A 6 -19.40 -37.28 81.41
N ARG A 7 -18.74 -36.74 80.38
CA ARG A 7 -19.35 -35.94 79.29
C ARG A 7 -18.27 -35.35 78.38
N GLN A 8 -18.34 -35.85 77.15
CA GLN A 8 -17.93 -35.32 75.85
C GLN A 8 -17.45 -33.87 75.82
N ASN A 9 -16.32 -33.64 75.16
CA ASN A 9 -16.28 -32.63 74.11
C ASN A 9 -15.37 -33.07 72.96
N VAL A 10 -15.97 -33.01 71.79
CA VAL A 10 -15.48 -33.37 70.47
C VAL A 10 -14.50 -32.30 69.99
N ILE A 11 -13.29 -32.67 69.59
CA ILE A 11 -12.56 -31.93 68.54
C ILE A 11 -11.96 -32.94 67.56
N LYS A 12 -12.52 -32.89 66.36
CA LYS A 12 -12.22 -33.69 65.19
C LYS A 12 -10.83 -33.32 64.64
N GLY A 13 -10.07 -34.33 64.23
CA GLY A 13 -8.86 -34.13 63.43
C GLY A 13 -9.20 -33.46 62.10
N LEU A 14 -8.53 -32.36 61.80
CA LEU A 14 -8.59 -31.69 60.50
C LEU A 14 -7.44 -32.25 59.65
N ALA A 15 -7.73 -33.28 58.86
CA ALA A 15 -6.86 -33.65 57.74
C ALA A 15 -7.02 -32.59 56.66
N VAL A 16 -6.00 -31.75 56.47
CA VAL A 16 -5.93 -30.80 55.36
C VAL A 16 -5.61 -31.60 54.10
N LEU A 17 -6.66 -31.96 53.35
CA LEU A 17 -6.53 -32.47 51.99
C LEU A 17 -6.17 -31.28 51.09
N ALA A 18 -4.91 -31.16 50.68
CA ALA A 18 -4.49 -30.20 49.67
C ALA A 18 -4.98 -30.70 48.29
N THR A 19 -6.21 -30.37 47.92
CA THR A 19 -6.66 -30.45 46.53
C THR A 19 -5.89 -29.43 45.71
N VAL A 20 -4.88 -29.88 44.97
CA VAL A 20 -4.29 -29.11 43.88
C VAL A 20 -5.36 -29.01 42.79
N ALA A 21 -6.09 -27.90 42.79
CA ALA A 21 -6.90 -27.53 41.64
C ALA A 21 -5.94 -27.22 40.49
N PHE A 22 -5.86 -28.11 39.50
CA PHE A 22 -5.36 -27.77 38.19
C PHE A 22 -6.28 -26.69 37.61
N VAL A 23 -5.94 -25.42 37.85
CA VAL A 23 -6.50 -24.31 37.08
C VAL A 23 -5.93 -24.52 35.69
N GLY A 24 -6.75 -25.09 34.79
CA GLY A 24 -6.44 -25.11 33.38
C GLY A 24 -6.12 -23.68 32.95
N LEU A 25 -4.87 -23.46 32.53
CA LEU A 25 -4.50 -22.24 31.81
C LEU A 25 -5.53 -22.08 30.69
N PRO A 26 -6.14 -20.90 30.51
CA PRO A 26 -7.04 -20.69 29.40
C PRO A 26 -6.25 -21.01 28.13
N LEU A 27 -6.69 -22.02 27.38
CA LEU A 27 -6.24 -22.25 26.02
C LEU A 27 -6.48 -20.92 25.31
N GLN A 28 -5.40 -20.23 24.96
CA GLN A 28 -5.44 -18.96 24.27
C GLN A 28 -6.23 -19.23 22.98
N ALA A 29 -7.47 -18.73 22.91
CA ALA A 29 -8.29 -18.89 21.72
C ALA A 29 -7.43 -18.40 20.55
N ALA A 30 -7.12 -19.30 19.62
CA ALA A 30 -6.28 -18.96 18.47
C ALA A 30 -6.82 -17.67 17.87
N ASP A 31 -5.97 -16.66 17.75
CA ASP A 31 -6.36 -15.37 17.18
C ASP A 31 -6.98 -15.67 15.82
N SER A 32 -8.25 -15.33 15.62
CA SER A 32 -9.01 -15.74 14.43
C SER A 32 -8.35 -15.23 13.14
N LYS A 33 -7.47 -14.22 13.25
CA LYS A 33 -6.61 -13.70 12.16
C LYS A 33 -5.52 -14.66 11.69
N SER A 34 -5.16 -15.68 12.46
CA SER A 34 -4.16 -16.69 12.08
C SER A 34 -4.74 -17.85 11.30
N ASP A 35 -6.04 -18.09 11.40
CA ASP A 35 -6.70 -19.15 10.66
C ASP A 35 -6.99 -18.71 9.22
N VAL A 36 -6.26 -19.30 8.27
CA VAL A 36 -6.43 -19.05 6.82
C VAL A 36 -7.70 -19.69 6.25
N SER A 37 -8.31 -20.65 6.96
CA SER A 37 -9.58 -21.24 6.56
C SER A 37 -10.73 -20.25 6.75
N GLU A 38 -10.61 -19.36 7.74
CA GLU A 38 -11.59 -18.34 8.08
C GLU A 38 -11.50 -17.05 7.25
N ILE A 39 -10.53 -16.91 6.35
CA ILE A 39 -10.43 -15.74 5.44
C ILE A 39 -11.77 -15.49 4.75
N GLY A 40 -12.29 -14.27 4.88
CA GLY A 40 -13.62 -13.88 4.45
C GLY A 40 -14.65 -13.85 5.58
N ASN A 41 -14.41 -14.46 6.73
CA ASN A 41 -15.29 -14.42 7.91
C ASN A 41 -14.67 -13.69 9.11
N ARG A 42 -13.38 -13.36 9.02
CA ARG A 42 -12.62 -12.73 10.12
C ARG A 42 -13.00 -11.26 10.26
N LYS A 43 -12.79 -10.75 11.48
CA LYS A 43 -12.96 -9.32 11.78
C LYS A 43 -11.60 -8.63 11.80
N VAL A 44 -11.06 -8.38 10.60
CA VAL A 44 -9.77 -7.68 10.44
C VAL A 44 -9.91 -6.16 10.48
N ALA A 45 -11.08 -5.63 10.11
CA ALA A 45 -11.36 -4.21 10.08
C ALA A 45 -11.18 -3.54 11.46
N HIS A 46 -10.38 -2.48 11.50
CA HIS A 46 -10.19 -1.66 12.69
C HIS A 46 -11.48 -0.95 13.11
N LYS A 47 -11.63 -0.74 14.42
CA LYS A 47 -12.70 0.11 14.95
C LYS A 47 -12.36 1.57 14.65
N SER A 48 -13.31 2.28 14.06
CA SER A 48 -13.16 3.66 13.62
C SER A 48 -14.43 4.45 13.90
N ILE A 49 -14.30 5.75 14.20
CA ILE A 49 -15.45 6.66 14.32
C ILE A 49 -16.02 7.03 12.93
N ILE A 50 -15.30 6.70 11.87
CA ILE A 50 -15.71 6.88 10.48
C ILE A 50 -16.46 5.63 10.05
N SER A 51 -17.73 5.79 9.67
CA SER A 51 -18.54 4.69 9.13
C SER A 51 -18.02 4.23 7.76
N GLN A 52 -18.35 3.00 7.36
CA GLN A 52 -17.92 2.46 6.07
C GLN A 52 -18.52 3.26 4.90
N GLU A 53 -19.74 3.76 5.04
CA GLU A 53 -20.39 4.59 4.03
C GLU A 53 -19.67 5.93 3.85
N ARG A 54 -19.23 6.55 4.96
CA ARG A 54 -18.44 7.80 4.92
C ARG A 54 -17.07 7.57 4.30
N GLU A 55 -16.44 6.45 4.62
CA GLU A 55 -15.16 6.05 4.02
C GLU A 55 -15.29 5.87 2.50
N ILE A 56 -16.32 5.16 2.03
CA ILE A 56 -16.60 5.00 0.60
C ILE A 56 -16.92 6.34 -0.07
N ALA A 57 -17.66 7.23 0.61
CA ALA A 57 -17.96 8.55 0.08
C ALA A 57 -16.70 9.41 -0.10
N ALA A 58 -15.78 9.40 0.87
CA ALA A 58 -14.48 10.05 0.76
C ALA A 58 -13.64 9.45 -0.37
N GLY A 59 -13.60 8.11 -0.47
CA GLY A 59 -12.96 7.40 -1.57
C GLY A 59 -13.43 7.84 -2.95
N ARG A 60 -14.76 7.98 -3.14
CA ARG A 60 -15.34 8.48 -4.39
C ARG A 60 -14.91 9.91 -4.73
N GLN A 61 -14.79 10.78 -3.72
CA GLN A 61 -14.33 12.16 -3.93
C GLN A 61 -12.88 12.18 -4.39
N TYR A 62 -12.00 11.44 -3.70
CA TYR A 62 -10.59 11.32 -4.08
C TYR A 62 -10.41 10.66 -5.45
N ALA A 63 -11.17 9.60 -5.74
CA ALA A 63 -11.16 8.95 -7.05
C ALA A 63 -11.51 9.95 -8.16
N ALA A 64 -12.55 10.79 -7.96
CA ALA A 64 -12.94 11.79 -8.94
C ALA A 64 -11.86 12.86 -9.18
N GLU A 65 -11.04 13.18 -8.18
CA GLU A 65 -9.92 14.12 -8.32
C GLU A 65 -8.73 13.50 -9.08
N ILE A 66 -8.37 12.26 -8.74
CA ILE A 66 -7.32 11.51 -9.44
C ILE A 66 -7.73 11.27 -10.90
N ASP A 67 -8.99 10.90 -11.14
CA ASP A 67 -9.51 10.62 -12.47
C ASP A 67 -9.43 11.82 -13.43
N ARG A 68 -9.52 13.04 -12.90
CA ARG A 68 -9.43 14.28 -13.71
C ARG A 68 -7.99 14.64 -14.10
N SER A 69 -7.01 14.20 -13.31
CA SER A 69 -5.61 14.62 -13.42
C SER A 69 -4.69 13.51 -13.97
N THR A 70 -5.22 12.32 -14.20
CA THR A 70 -4.43 11.12 -14.52
C THR A 70 -4.70 10.62 -15.95
N LYS A 71 -3.64 10.23 -16.65
CA LYS A 71 -3.74 9.48 -17.91
C LYS A 71 -3.93 7.99 -17.61
N PHE A 72 -4.97 7.37 -18.17
CA PHE A 72 -5.26 5.95 -17.99
C PHE A 72 -4.91 5.12 -19.22
N ILE A 73 -4.55 3.86 -19.01
CA ILE A 73 -4.55 2.85 -20.05
C ILE A 73 -6.00 2.45 -20.30
N THR A 74 -6.47 2.61 -21.53
CA THR A 74 -7.87 2.29 -21.92
C THR A 74 -7.98 1.00 -22.73
N ASP A 75 -6.88 0.27 -22.91
CA ASP A 75 -6.89 -1.01 -23.62
C ASP A 75 -7.72 -2.05 -22.85
N PRO A 76 -8.77 -2.64 -23.46
CA PRO A 76 -9.69 -3.51 -22.76
C PRO A 76 -9.05 -4.83 -22.31
N VAL A 77 -8.04 -5.35 -23.02
CA VAL A 77 -7.36 -6.60 -22.66
C VAL A 77 -6.52 -6.38 -21.41
N ILE A 78 -5.77 -5.27 -21.36
CA ILE A 78 -4.95 -4.93 -20.19
C ILE A 78 -5.85 -4.66 -18.97
N ASN A 79 -6.93 -3.89 -19.15
CA ASN A 79 -7.83 -3.54 -18.06
C ASN A 79 -8.60 -4.74 -17.53
N GLU A 80 -9.08 -5.63 -18.41
CA GLU A 80 -9.75 -6.86 -17.99
C GLU A 80 -8.79 -7.75 -17.20
N TYR A 81 -7.57 -7.97 -17.71
CA TYR A 81 -6.56 -8.78 -17.05
C TYR A 81 -6.24 -8.28 -15.64
N VAL A 82 -5.89 -6.99 -15.51
CA VAL A 82 -5.55 -6.39 -14.22
C VAL A 82 -6.73 -6.47 -13.26
N ASN A 83 -7.94 -6.20 -13.73
CA ASN A 83 -9.14 -6.35 -12.93
C ASN A 83 -9.34 -7.82 -12.51
N ARG A 84 -9.12 -8.80 -13.39
CA ARG A 84 -9.29 -10.23 -13.08
C ARG A 84 -8.34 -10.69 -11.97
N VAL A 85 -7.07 -10.32 -12.04
CA VAL A 85 -6.08 -10.64 -10.99
C VAL A 85 -6.47 -9.97 -9.67
N ALA A 86 -6.77 -8.67 -9.68
CA ALA A 86 -7.17 -7.93 -8.48
C ALA A 86 -8.46 -8.50 -7.84
N GLN A 87 -9.46 -8.84 -8.65
CA GLN A 87 -10.72 -9.43 -8.18
C GLN A 87 -10.52 -10.86 -7.68
N ASN A 88 -9.56 -11.62 -8.23
CA ASN A 88 -9.21 -12.95 -7.69
C ASN A 88 -8.70 -12.83 -6.26
N VAL A 89 -7.78 -11.88 -6.02
CA VAL A 89 -7.27 -11.60 -4.67
C VAL A 89 -8.40 -11.09 -3.76
N ALA A 90 -9.21 -10.14 -4.23
CA ALA A 90 -10.31 -9.58 -3.45
C ALA A 90 -11.34 -10.63 -3.00
N ARG A 91 -11.72 -11.55 -3.88
CA ARG A 91 -12.66 -12.66 -3.56
C ARG A 91 -12.09 -13.63 -2.52
N ASN A 92 -10.77 -13.74 -2.43
CA ASN A 92 -10.04 -14.60 -1.51
C ASN A 92 -9.46 -13.81 -0.33
N SER A 93 -10.13 -12.72 0.06
CA SER A 93 -9.68 -11.81 1.14
C SER A 93 -10.80 -11.51 2.13
N ASP A 94 -10.48 -10.78 3.20
CA ASP A 94 -11.48 -10.28 4.15
C ASP A 94 -12.19 -8.99 3.68
N LEU A 95 -11.95 -8.53 2.45
CA LEU A 95 -12.54 -7.31 1.89
C LEU A 95 -14.09 -7.37 1.90
N LYS A 96 -14.72 -6.29 2.37
CA LYS A 96 -16.20 -6.18 2.50
C LYS A 96 -16.85 -5.17 1.57
N VAL A 97 -16.05 -4.48 0.77
CA VAL A 97 -16.51 -3.46 -0.18
C VAL A 97 -16.17 -3.87 -1.61
N PRO A 98 -16.93 -3.43 -2.61
CA PRO A 98 -16.59 -3.66 -4.01
C PRO A 98 -15.22 -3.05 -4.35
N LEU A 99 -14.42 -3.78 -5.12
CA LEU A 99 -13.15 -3.28 -5.65
C LEU A 99 -13.38 -2.68 -7.05
N THR A 100 -12.95 -1.43 -7.26
CA THR A 100 -12.90 -0.75 -8.56
C THR A 100 -11.45 -0.58 -8.95
N VAL A 101 -11.04 -1.11 -10.11
CA VAL A 101 -9.63 -1.14 -10.51
C VAL A 101 -9.41 -0.26 -11.74
N LYS A 102 -8.35 0.56 -11.73
CA LYS A 102 -7.95 1.40 -12.86
C LYS A 102 -6.45 1.35 -13.10
N VAL A 103 -6.05 1.31 -14.38
CA VAL A 103 -4.65 1.25 -14.78
C VAL A 103 -4.16 2.62 -15.23
N ILE A 104 -3.17 3.15 -14.54
CA ILE A 104 -2.54 4.44 -14.81
C ILE A 104 -1.41 4.27 -15.83
N ASP A 105 -1.36 5.15 -16.82
CA ASP A 105 -0.21 5.26 -17.73
C ASP A 105 0.93 6.05 -17.08
N GLY A 106 1.79 5.37 -16.32
CA GLY A 106 2.96 5.97 -15.69
C GLY A 106 4.08 4.95 -15.49
N PRO A 107 5.35 5.34 -15.70
CA PRO A 107 6.49 4.43 -15.59
C PRO A 107 6.81 4.03 -14.14
N GLU A 108 6.19 4.67 -13.15
CA GLU A 108 6.41 4.41 -11.74
C GLU A 108 6.02 2.97 -11.39
N ILE A 109 6.85 2.32 -10.58
CA ILE A 109 6.50 1.05 -9.93
C ILE A 109 5.64 1.42 -8.72
N ASN A 110 4.33 1.44 -8.91
CA ASN A 110 3.38 1.71 -7.83
C ASN A 110 1.99 1.10 -8.06
N ALA A 111 1.30 0.87 -6.95
CA ALA A 111 -0.14 0.73 -6.88
C ALA A 111 -0.59 1.33 -5.55
N PHE A 112 -1.82 1.83 -5.49
CA PHE A 112 -2.39 2.32 -4.23
C PHE A 112 -3.89 2.10 -4.21
N ALA A 113 -4.43 1.78 -3.03
CA ALA A 113 -5.85 1.76 -2.80
C ALA A 113 -6.35 3.00 -2.06
N LEU A 114 -7.44 3.59 -2.53
CA LEU A 114 -8.20 4.62 -1.82
C LEU A 114 -9.21 4.00 -0.84
N PRO A 115 -9.69 4.78 0.15
CA PRO A 115 -10.76 4.33 1.02
C PRO A 115 -11.97 3.82 0.22
N GLY A 116 -12.61 2.75 0.67
CA GLY A 116 -13.81 2.22 0.01
C GLY A 116 -13.57 1.41 -1.27
N GLY A 117 -12.33 0.99 -1.55
CA GLY A 117 -12.05 -0.04 -2.55
C GLY A 117 -11.77 0.49 -3.96
N PHE A 118 -11.16 1.66 -4.13
CA PHE A 118 -10.68 2.12 -5.44
C PHE A 118 -9.18 1.85 -5.56
N LEU A 119 -8.80 0.87 -6.37
CA LEU A 119 -7.42 0.45 -6.58
C LEU A 119 -6.87 1.03 -7.89
N TYR A 120 -5.75 1.73 -7.79
CA TYR A 120 -5.03 2.29 -8.92
C TYR A 120 -3.70 1.58 -9.09
N VAL A 121 -3.41 1.15 -10.32
CA VAL A 121 -2.24 0.36 -10.64
C VAL A 121 -1.45 1.06 -11.74
N TYR A 122 -0.18 1.36 -11.52
CA TYR A 122 0.66 1.96 -12.56
C TYR A 122 1.14 0.91 -13.56
N SER A 123 1.21 1.27 -14.84
CA SER A 123 1.76 0.41 -15.88
C SER A 123 3.22 0.03 -15.63
N GLY A 124 3.99 0.87 -14.94
CA GLY A 124 5.35 0.55 -14.48
C GLY A 124 5.41 -0.66 -13.55
N LEU A 125 4.41 -0.86 -12.69
CA LEU A 125 4.34 -2.04 -11.81
C LEU A 125 4.18 -3.33 -12.62
N LEU A 126 3.26 -3.36 -13.61
CA LEU A 126 3.07 -4.52 -14.49
C LEU A 126 4.36 -4.87 -15.24
N LYS A 127 5.11 -3.85 -15.68
CA LYS A 127 6.39 -4.03 -16.38
C LYS A 127 7.49 -4.54 -15.46
N ALA A 128 7.50 -4.09 -14.21
CA ALA A 128 8.51 -4.44 -13.23
C ALA A 128 8.34 -5.83 -12.64
N ALA A 129 7.11 -6.34 -12.50
CA ALA A 129 6.87 -7.70 -12.04
C ALA A 129 7.40 -8.73 -13.07
N SER A 130 8.24 -9.66 -12.62
CA SER A 130 8.73 -10.75 -13.48
C SER A 130 7.59 -11.73 -13.76
N GLU A 131 6.84 -12.08 -12.73
CA GLU A 131 5.79 -13.10 -12.73
C GLU A 131 4.45 -12.53 -12.19
N GLU A 132 3.35 -13.23 -12.46
CA GLU A 132 2.00 -12.77 -12.08
C GLU A 132 1.80 -12.71 -10.55
N ASP A 133 2.37 -13.65 -9.81
CA ASP A 133 2.31 -13.70 -8.34
C ASP A 133 2.97 -12.49 -7.67
N GLN A 134 4.05 -11.95 -8.22
CA GLN A 134 4.69 -10.72 -7.76
C GLN A 134 3.75 -9.53 -7.91
N PHE A 135 3.08 -9.45 -9.07
CA PHE A 135 2.09 -8.43 -9.34
C PHE A 135 0.86 -8.57 -8.42
N ALA A 136 0.38 -9.81 -8.23
CA ALA A 136 -0.70 -10.12 -7.33
C ALA A 136 -0.36 -9.80 -5.86
N GLY A 137 0.89 -9.97 -5.44
CA GLY A 137 1.34 -9.68 -4.09
C GLY A 137 1.23 -8.20 -3.73
N VAL A 138 1.59 -7.30 -4.65
CA VAL A 138 1.39 -5.86 -4.44
C VAL A 138 -0.10 -5.53 -4.32
N MET A 139 -0.96 -6.11 -5.16
CA MET A 139 -2.40 -5.89 -5.04
C MET A 139 -2.99 -6.48 -3.75
N ALA A 140 -2.46 -7.61 -3.27
CA ALA A 140 -2.88 -8.22 -2.02
C ALA A 140 -2.58 -7.32 -0.81
N HIS A 141 -1.42 -6.68 -0.81
CA HIS A 141 -1.05 -5.67 0.19
C HIS A 141 -2.02 -4.48 0.17
N GLU A 142 -2.30 -3.91 -1.01
CA GLU A 142 -3.25 -2.80 -1.14
C GLU A 142 -4.68 -3.18 -0.72
N ILE A 143 -5.13 -4.38 -1.09
CA ILE A 143 -6.43 -4.91 -0.66
C ILE A 143 -6.47 -5.12 0.86
N ALA A 144 -5.36 -5.51 1.49
CA ALA A 144 -5.26 -5.64 2.93
C ALA A 144 -5.44 -4.31 3.66
N HIS A 145 -4.88 -3.20 3.17
CA HIS A 145 -5.15 -1.88 3.72
C HIS A 145 -6.64 -1.52 3.72
N VAL A 146 -7.35 -1.86 2.65
CA VAL A 146 -8.80 -1.60 2.54
C VAL A 146 -9.59 -2.54 3.44
N ALA A 147 -9.25 -3.83 3.48
CA ALA A 147 -9.93 -4.82 4.32
C ALA A 147 -9.79 -4.51 5.82
N ALA A 148 -8.59 -4.12 6.25
CA ALA A 148 -8.30 -3.71 7.63
C ALA A 148 -8.82 -2.29 7.97
N ARG A 149 -9.31 -1.54 6.97
CA ARG A 149 -9.80 -0.16 7.10
C ARG A 149 -8.73 0.79 7.68
N HIS A 150 -7.47 0.63 7.26
CA HIS A 150 -6.38 1.51 7.69
C HIS A 150 -6.66 2.99 7.34
N TRP A 151 -7.34 3.25 6.21
CA TRP A 151 -7.85 4.58 5.87
C TRP A 151 -8.81 5.15 6.92
N ALA A 152 -9.79 4.37 7.38
CA ALA A 152 -10.71 4.80 8.42
C ALA A 152 -10.00 5.08 9.75
N SER A 153 -8.94 4.33 10.08
CA SER A 153 -8.07 4.58 11.23
C SER A 153 -7.33 5.91 11.09
N GLN A 154 -6.77 6.20 9.91
CA GLN A 154 -6.10 7.47 9.63
C GLN A 154 -7.05 8.67 9.66
N MET A 155 -8.23 8.55 9.03
CA MET A 155 -9.27 9.58 9.08
C MET A 155 -9.76 9.82 10.51
N THR A 156 -9.84 8.77 11.34
CA THR A 156 -10.15 8.91 12.77
C THR A 156 -9.08 9.69 13.50
N LYS A 157 -7.81 9.36 13.32
CA LYS A 157 -6.67 10.08 13.94
C LYS A 157 -6.69 11.56 13.52
N ALA A 158 -6.89 11.84 12.23
CA ALA A 158 -7.01 13.21 11.72
C ALA A 158 -8.20 13.96 12.36
N ARG A 159 -9.35 13.31 12.50
CA ARG A 159 -10.54 13.92 13.14
C ARG A 159 -10.36 14.16 14.63
N ILE A 160 -9.70 13.24 15.33
CA ILE A 160 -9.37 13.42 16.75
C ILE A 160 -8.42 14.62 16.92
N LEU A 161 -7.40 14.73 16.06
CA LEU A 161 -6.48 15.86 16.09
C LEU A 161 -7.21 17.19 15.82
N ASP A 162 -8.06 17.24 14.80
CA ASP A 162 -8.91 18.39 14.50
C ASP A 162 -9.74 18.83 15.72
N ILE A 163 -10.43 17.90 16.38
CA ILE A 163 -11.19 18.17 17.61
C ILE A 163 -10.26 18.63 18.76
N ALA A 164 -9.10 17.99 18.92
CA ALA A 164 -8.14 18.31 19.97
C ALA A 164 -7.56 19.74 19.82
N THR A 165 -7.62 20.33 18.62
CA THR A 165 -7.20 21.72 18.40
C THR A 165 -8.24 22.76 18.79
N ILE A 166 -9.51 22.38 19.03
CA ILE A 166 -10.60 23.31 19.37
C ILE A 166 -10.28 24.19 20.61
N PRO A 167 -9.74 23.66 21.72
CA PRO A 167 -9.36 24.49 22.87
C PRO A 167 -8.34 25.58 22.54
N LEU A 168 -7.48 25.36 21.53
CA LEU A 168 -6.44 26.32 21.13
C LEU A 168 -7.03 27.62 20.53
N ILE A 169 -8.28 27.57 20.06
CA ILE A 169 -9.02 28.71 19.53
C ILE A 169 -9.34 29.71 20.66
N PHE A 170 -9.61 29.21 21.86
CA PHE A 170 -10.15 30.00 22.96
C PHE A 170 -9.07 30.61 23.88
N VAL A 171 -7.79 30.29 23.64
CA VAL A 171 -6.67 30.83 24.42
C VAL A 171 -5.83 31.76 23.52
N PRO A 172 -5.76 33.07 23.81
CA PRO A 172 -5.08 34.05 22.94
C PRO A 172 -3.63 33.71 22.61
N MET A 173 -2.89 33.10 23.55
CA MET A 173 -1.48 32.71 23.34
C MET A 173 -1.32 31.52 22.38
N THR A 174 -2.34 30.66 22.23
CA THR A 174 -2.27 29.48 21.36
C THR A 174 -2.97 29.68 20.02
N TYR A 175 -3.68 30.78 19.83
CA TYR A 175 -4.40 31.08 18.59
C TYR A 175 -3.48 31.08 17.34
N PRO A 176 -2.25 31.63 17.36
CA PRO A 176 -1.34 31.51 16.21
C PRO A 176 -0.98 30.06 15.86
N VAL A 177 -0.87 29.19 16.87
CA VAL A 177 -0.60 27.76 16.67
C VAL A 177 -1.78 27.07 16.01
N TYR A 178 -3.01 27.37 16.46
CA TYR A 178 -4.23 26.87 15.81
C TYR A 178 -4.28 27.27 14.32
N ILE A 179 -3.97 28.53 13.99
CA ILE A 179 -3.95 29.00 12.61
C ILE A 179 -2.90 28.25 11.77
N GLY A 180 -1.69 28.03 12.30
CA GLY A 180 -0.68 27.23 11.61
C GLY A 180 -1.10 25.78 11.36
N VAL A 181 -1.68 25.12 12.37
CA VAL A 181 -2.13 23.72 12.27
C VAL A 181 -3.33 23.57 11.34
N SER A 182 -4.35 24.42 11.49
CA SER A 182 -5.57 24.39 10.66
C SER A 182 -5.28 24.68 9.18
N GLN A 183 -4.34 25.57 8.86
CA GLN A 183 -3.91 25.77 7.48
C GLN A 183 -3.23 24.51 6.90
N ALA A 184 -2.38 23.84 7.68
CA ALA A 184 -1.76 22.59 7.25
C ALA A 184 -2.78 21.46 7.04
N LEU A 185 -3.86 21.42 7.83
CA LEU A 185 -4.94 20.43 7.70
C LEU A 185 -5.94 20.76 6.57
N ASN A 186 -6.15 22.04 6.25
CA ASN A 186 -7.10 22.51 5.22
C ASN A 186 -6.55 22.50 3.80
N ILE A 187 -5.22 22.39 3.62
CA ILE A 187 -4.65 21.97 2.34
C ILE A 187 -5.02 20.50 2.24
N GLY A 188 -6.20 20.21 1.67
CA GLY A 188 -6.85 18.90 1.71
C GLY A 188 -5.83 17.79 1.59
N VAL A 189 -5.70 16.98 2.64
CA VAL A 189 -4.60 16.03 2.77
C VAL A 189 -4.58 15.19 1.50
N PRO A 190 -3.61 15.38 0.59
CA PRO A 190 -3.62 14.61 -0.63
C PRO A 190 -3.40 13.18 -0.17
N VAL A 191 -4.24 12.27 -0.65
CA VAL A 191 -4.17 10.83 -0.31
C VAL A 191 -2.72 10.32 -0.42
N ALA A 192 -1.95 10.85 -1.38
CA ALA A 192 -0.52 10.60 -1.57
C ALA A 192 0.41 10.98 -0.38
N PHE A 193 -0.08 11.62 0.68
CA PHE A 193 0.70 11.98 1.87
C PHE A 193 0.28 11.23 3.14
N LEU A 194 -0.75 10.38 3.09
CA LEU A 194 -1.16 9.59 4.26
C LEU A 194 -0.34 8.31 4.36
N LYS A 195 0.87 8.44 4.92
CA LYS A 195 1.71 7.30 5.29
C LYS A 195 1.04 6.49 6.39
N PHE A 196 0.85 5.20 6.17
CA PHE A 196 0.37 4.30 7.21
C PHE A 196 1.42 4.11 8.31
N SER A 197 0.96 3.74 9.51
CA SER A 197 1.89 3.46 10.60
C SER A 197 2.64 2.15 10.34
N ARG A 198 3.76 1.93 11.02
CA ARG A 198 4.53 0.68 10.90
C ARG A 198 3.68 -0.56 11.25
N ASP A 199 2.74 -0.42 12.17
CA ASP A 199 1.83 -1.51 12.56
C ASP A 199 0.80 -1.78 11.47
N ASP A 200 0.25 -0.73 10.84
CA ASP A 200 -0.67 -0.87 9.70
C ASP A 200 0.03 -1.56 8.51
N GLU A 201 1.29 -1.20 8.22
CA GLU A 201 2.10 -1.85 7.17
C GLU A 201 2.35 -3.33 7.48
N ALA A 202 2.73 -3.64 8.72
CA ALA A 202 2.99 -5.02 9.14
C ALA A 202 1.71 -5.88 9.15
N GLU A 203 0.54 -5.29 9.45
CA GLU A 203 -0.74 -5.98 9.34
C GLU A 203 -1.15 -6.17 7.88
N ALA A 204 -0.88 -5.19 7.01
CA ALA A 204 -1.13 -5.31 5.57
C ALA A 204 -0.25 -6.38 4.92
N ASP A 205 1.02 -6.52 5.32
CA ASP A 205 1.90 -7.62 4.91
C ASP A 205 1.32 -8.98 5.32
N TYR A 206 1.00 -9.11 6.60
CA TYR A 206 0.47 -10.36 7.16
C TYR A 206 -0.82 -10.82 6.48
N LEU A 207 -1.78 -9.92 6.34
CA LEU A 207 -3.05 -10.22 5.66
C LEU A 207 -2.84 -10.43 4.16
N GLY A 208 -1.98 -9.63 3.53
CA GLY A 208 -1.65 -9.73 2.11
C GLY A 208 -1.06 -11.08 1.74
N LEU A 209 -0.10 -11.59 2.51
CA LEU A 209 0.50 -12.92 2.33
C LEU A 209 -0.56 -14.04 2.43
N GLN A 210 -1.47 -13.92 3.39
CA GLN A 210 -2.58 -14.86 3.54
C GLN A 210 -3.57 -14.79 2.37
N TYR A 211 -3.84 -13.60 1.82
CA TYR A 211 -4.70 -13.42 0.65
C TYR A 211 -4.06 -13.98 -0.61
N MET A 212 -2.74 -13.81 -0.79
CA MET A 212 -1.99 -14.47 -1.86
C MET A 212 -2.14 -15.99 -1.76
N TYR A 213 -1.86 -16.54 -0.58
CA TYR A 213 -2.00 -17.97 -0.31
C TYR A 213 -3.41 -18.50 -0.62
N LYS A 214 -4.44 -17.79 -0.15
CA LYS A 214 -5.85 -18.17 -0.38
C LYS A 214 -6.24 -18.07 -1.85
N ALA A 215 -5.75 -17.04 -2.56
CA ALA A 215 -5.95 -16.86 -3.99
C ALA A 215 -5.15 -17.86 -4.86
N GLY A 216 -4.21 -18.60 -4.26
CA GLY A 216 -3.40 -19.63 -4.89
C GLY A 216 -2.02 -19.17 -5.37
N TYR A 217 -1.66 -17.90 -5.18
CA TYR A 217 -0.33 -17.37 -5.53
C TYR A 217 0.73 -17.77 -4.51
N ASP A 218 2.00 -17.77 -4.93
CA ASP A 218 3.14 -18.00 -4.03
C ASP A 218 3.40 -16.76 -3.16
N PRO A 219 3.21 -16.84 -1.83
CA PRO A 219 3.50 -15.72 -0.93
C PRO A 219 4.97 -15.30 -0.94
N ASN A 220 5.91 -16.20 -1.31
CA ASN A 220 7.33 -15.85 -1.42
C ASN A 220 7.59 -14.83 -2.54
N ALA A 221 6.71 -14.75 -3.54
CA ALA A 221 6.82 -13.80 -4.63
C ALA A 221 6.76 -12.35 -4.15
N TYR A 222 6.04 -12.08 -3.06
CA TYR A 222 5.97 -10.75 -2.45
C TYR A 222 7.34 -10.29 -1.94
N VAL A 223 8.04 -11.16 -1.21
CA VAL A 223 9.40 -10.91 -0.72
C VAL A 223 10.39 -10.80 -1.88
N ALA A 224 10.28 -11.69 -2.87
CA ALA A 224 11.13 -11.67 -4.06
C ALA A 224 10.98 -10.37 -4.86
N PHE A 225 9.75 -9.88 -5.02
CA PHE A 225 9.48 -8.61 -5.70
C PHE A 225 10.13 -7.44 -4.95
N PHE A 226 10.00 -7.36 -3.62
CA PHE A 226 10.69 -6.33 -2.85
C PHE A 226 12.21 -6.38 -3.00
N GLY A 227 12.79 -7.57 -2.92
CA GLY A 227 14.23 -7.76 -3.14
C GLY A 227 14.68 -7.23 -4.50
N LYS A 228 13.91 -7.53 -5.56
CA LYS A 228 14.16 -7.03 -6.92
C LYS A 228 14.09 -5.50 -7.00
N VAL A 229 13.06 -4.91 -6.42
CA VAL A 229 12.82 -3.45 -6.46
C VAL A 229 13.90 -2.70 -5.66
N LEU A 230 14.33 -3.24 -4.52
CA LEU A 230 15.49 -2.73 -3.75
C LEU A 230 16.81 -2.86 -4.50
N GLU A 231 17.01 -3.95 -5.24
CA GLU A 231 18.20 -4.13 -6.08
C GLU A 231 18.23 -3.10 -7.22
N GLU A 232 17.10 -2.83 -7.86
CA GLU A 232 16.99 -1.80 -8.91
C GLU A 232 17.31 -0.41 -8.35
N GLU A 233 16.81 -0.07 -7.15
CA GLU A 233 17.14 1.18 -6.46
C GLU A 233 18.65 1.31 -6.19
N ARG A 234 19.30 0.23 -5.76
CA ARG A 234 20.76 0.20 -5.54
C ARG A 234 21.54 0.41 -6.85
N ARG A 235 21.04 -0.12 -7.96
CA ARG A 235 21.66 0.04 -9.29
C ARG A 235 21.49 1.46 -9.84
N GLN A 236 20.38 2.13 -9.52
CA GLN A 236 20.09 3.49 -9.95
C GLN A 236 19.69 4.38 -8.75
N PRO A 237 20.65 4.87 -7.96
CA PRO A 237 20.37 5.70 -6.79
C PRO A 237 19.53 6.94 -7.17
N GLY A 238 18.39 7.13 -6.50
CA GLY A 238 17.42 8.19 -6.81
C GLY A 238 16.21 7.72 -7.63
N SER A 239 16.18 6.46 -8.07
CA SER A 239 15.02 5.83 -8.72
C SER A 239 13.98 5.29 -7.74
N VAL A 240 14.02 5.72 -6.46
CA VAL A 240 13.20 5.18 -5.36
C VAL A 240 11.76 4.97 -5.83
N PRO A 241 11.35 3.71 -6.00
CA PRO A 241 10.03 3.35 -6.47
C PRO A 241 8.97 4.05 -5.64
N LYS A 242 7.95 4.61 -6.28
CA LYS A 242 6.94 5.41 -5.58
C LYS A 242 6.21 4.58 -4.51
N ILE A 243 6.07 3.26 -4.74
CA ILE A 243 5.61 2.31 -3.73
C ILE A 243 6.42 2.34 -2.43
N PHE A 244 7.74 2.60 -2.45
CA PHE A 244 8.56 2.69 -1.23
C PHE A 244 8.48 4.04 -0.53
N GLN A 245 8.01 5.08 -1.23
CA GLN A 245 7.73 6.37 -0.60
C GLN A 245 6.46 6.30 0.25
N ASP A 246 5.47 5.54 -0.26
CA ASP A 246 4.18 5.30 0.36
C ASP A 246 4.29 4.18 1.43
N HIS A 247 5.00 3.09 1.10
CA HIS A 247 5.17 1.86 1.89
C HIS A 247 6.67 1.47 1.99
N PRO A 248 7.45 2.09 2.89
CA PRO A 248 8.89 1.82 2.98
C PRO A 248 9.16 0.35 3.35
N PRO A 249 9.94 -0.39 2.53
CA PRO A 249 10.36 -1.74 2.88
C PRO A 249 11.46 -1.65 3.95
N THR A 250 11.26 -2.33 5.07
CA THR A 250 12.28 -2.44 6.11
C THR A 250 12.80 -3.87 6.17
N PRO A 251 14.07 -4.10 6.56
CA PRO A 251 14.57 -5.45 6.81
C PRO A 251 13.68 -6.24 7.77
N ASP A 252 13.14 -5.56 8.80
CA ASP A 252 12.23 -6.18 9.77
C ASP A 252 10.93 -6.68 9.12
N ARG A 253 10.36 -5.94 8.16
CA ARG A 253 9.17 -6.38 7.41
C ARG A 253 9.45 -7.61 6.57
N ILE A 254 10.60 -7.66 5.89
CA ILE A 254 11.02 -8.83 5.09
C ILE A 254 11.18 -10.06 5.97
N LEU A 255 11.92 -9.95 7.08
CA LEU A 255 12.12 -11.05 8.01
C LEU A 255 10.80 -11.55 8.62
N LYS A 256 9.90 -10.62 8.93
CA LYS A 256 8.58 -10.95 9.46
C LYS A 256 7.72 -11.66 8.41
N ALA A 257 7.70 -11.16 7.17
CA ALA A 257 7.00 -11.80 6.07
C ALA A 257 7.51 -13.24 5.84
N GLU A 258 8.83 -13.46 5.83
CA GLU A 258 9.41 -14.80 5.73
C GLU A 258 8.97 -15.73 6.87
N GLU A 259 8.86 -15.21 8.10
CA GLU A 259 8.39 -16.01 9.23
C GLU A 259 6.90 -16.33 9.12
N GLU A 260 6.09 -15.36 8.70
CA GLU A 260 4.65 -15.54 8.48
C GLU A 260 4.37 -16.58 7.38
N ILE A 261 5.17 -16.58 6.31
CA ILE A 261 5.07 -17.57 5.23
C ILE A 261 5.29 -18.99 5.75
N LYS A 262 6.24 -19.21 6.67
CA LYS A 262 6.49 -20.55 7.26
C LYS A 262 5.32 -21.07 8.08
N GLN A 263 4.47 -20.17 8.60
CA GLN A 263 3.28 -20.54 9.38
C GLN A 263 2.09 -20.90 8.48
N LEU A 264 2.15 -20.59 7.18
CA LEU A 264 1.09 -20.96 6.25
C LEU A 264 1.08 -22.49 6.03
N PRO A 265 -0.11 -23.10 5.86
CA PRO A 265 -0.16 -24.51 5.53
C PRO A 265 0.59 -24.79 4.22
N LYS A 266 1.32 -25.90 4.19
CA LYS A 266 2.04 -26.31 2.98
C LYS A 266 1.06 -26.57 1.85
N ARG A 267 1.46 -26.14 0.66
CA ARG A 267 0.73 -26.37 -0.59
C ARG A 267 1.68 -27.02 -1.59
N ASP A 268 1.16 -27.96 -2.37
CA ASP A 268 1.97 -28.69 -3.35
C ASP A 268 2.34 -27.80 -4.54
N GLU A 269 1.41 -26.94 -4.98
CA GLU A 269 1.58 -26.08 -6.14
C GLU A 269 1.00 -24.68 -5.90
N TYR A 270 1.75 -23.67 -6.35
CA TYR A 270 1.34 -22.28 -6.39
C TYR A 270 1.18 -21.81 -7.84
N LEU A 271 0.25 -20.89 -8.07
CA LEU A 271 0.16 -20.11 -9.29
C LEU A 271 1.29 -19.08 -9.27
N VAL A 272 2.38 -19.34 -9.98
CA VAL A 272 3.50 -18.40 -10.09
C VAL A 272 3.23 -17.39 -11.20
N SER A 273 2.87 -17.88 -12.39
CA SER A 273 2.68 -17.05 -13.56
C SER A 273 1.78 -17.71 -14.59
N THR A 274 1.26 -16.92 -15.52
CA THR A 274 0.48 -17.40 -16.66
C THR A 274 1.07 -16.88 -17.97
N SER A 275 0.88 -17.61 -19.06
CA SER A 275 1.26 -17.11 -20.39
C SER A 275 0.52 -15.81 -20.75
N GLU A 276 -0.69 -15.65 -20.22
CA GLU A 276 -1.48 -14.44 -20.40
C GLU A 276 -0.83 -13.21 -19.76
N PHE A 277 -0.13 -13.38 -18.63
CA PHE A 277 0.64 -12.30 -18.01
C PHE A 277 1.72 -11.75 -18.96
N ASP A 278 2.46 -12.65 -19.61
CA ASP A 278 3.49 -12.28 -20.58
C ASP A 278 2.91 -11.64 -21.83
N ASP A 279 1.79 -12.16 -22.34
CA ASP A 279 1.07 -11.59 -23.48
C ASP A 279 0.58 -10.16 -23.16
N VAL A 280 0.04 -9.95 -21.95
CA VAL A 280 -0.42 -8.64 -21.48
C VAL A 280 0.75 -7.67 -21.30
N LYS A 281 1.90 -8.12 -20.77
CA LYS A 281 3.12 -7.30 -20.70
C LYS A 281 3.63 -6.93 -22.09
N GLY A 282 3.61 -7.86 -23.04
CA GLY A 282 3.93 -7.61 -24.45
C GLY A 282 3.02 -6.55 -25.06
N ARG A 283 1.70 -6.72 -24.89
CA ARG A 283 0.69 -5.77 -25.36
C ARG A 283 0.83 -4.39 -24.70
N LEU A 284 1.09 -4.34 -23.40
CA LEU A 284 1.31 -3.11 -22.64
C LEU A 284 2.51 -2.34 -23.20
N ASN A 285 3.60 -3.01 -23.56
CA ASN A 285 4.75 -2.37 -24.18
C ASN A 285 4.37 -1.68 -25.51
N THR A 286 3.58 -2.34 -26.36
CA THR A 286 3.10 -1.76 -27.62
C THR A 286 2.17 -0.56 -27.38
N VAL A 287 1.20 -0.69 -26.47
CA VAL A 287 0.24 0.38 -26.15
C VAL A 287 0.96 1.60 -25.58
N VAL A 288 1.84 1.42 -24.60
CA VAL A 288 2.61 2.52 -24.00
C VAL A 288 3.53 3.17 -25.05
N ALA A 289 4.20 2.39 -25.90
CA ALA A 289 5.01 2.96 -26.98
C ALA A 289 4.20 3.84 -27.94
N ALA A 290 2.99 3.39 -28.31
CA ALA A 290 2.07 4.16 -29.15
C ALA A 290 1.61 5.46 -28.47
N LEU A 291 1.25 5.41 -27.18
CA LEU A 291 0.89 6.59 -26.38
C LEU A 291 2.03 7.60 -26.31
N ARG A 292 3.27 7.15 -26.06
CA ARG A 292 4.44 8.02 -26.00
C ARG A 292 4.78 8.63 -27.37
N LYS A 293 4.55 7.92 -28.47
CA LYS A 293 4.69 8.48 -29.83
C LYS A 293 3.67 9.60 -30.06
N LYS A 294 2.41 9.38 -29.71
CA LYS A 294 1.34 10.38 -29.82
C LYS A 294 1.62 11.63 -28.98
N ASP A 295 2.11 11.46 -27.75
CA ASP A 295 2.50 12.57 -26.88
C ASP A 295 3.64 13.42 -27.50
N ARG A 296 4.59 12.80 -28.21
CA ARG A 296 5.69 13.50 -28.90
C ARG A 296 5.21 14.26 -30.14
N GLU A 297 4.31 13.69 -30.93
CA GLU A 297 3.75 14.33 -32.12
C GLU A 297 2.86 15.53 -31.77
N GLY A 298 2.22 15.53 -30.60
CA GLY A 298 1.42 16.64 -30.09
C GLY A 298 2.19 17.70 -29.28
N ALA A 299 3.50 17.53 -29.08
CA ALA A 299 4.29 18.46 -28.28
C ALA A 299 4.67 19.72 -29.11
N PRO A 300 4.58 20.94 -28.54
CA PRO A 300 5.03 22.14 -29.23
C PRO A 300 6.52 22.05 -29.54
N THR A 301 6.87 22.02 -30.81
CA THR A 301 8.27 22.07 -31.27
C THR A 301 8.77 23.51 -31.26
N LEU A 302 9.97 23.73 -30.74
CA LEU A 302 10.66 25.01 -30.89
C LEU A 302 11.00 25.21 -32.37
N GLU A 303 10.21 26.00 -33.09
CA GLU A 303 10.61 26.47 -34.42
C GLU A 303 11.89 27.29 -34.27
N LYS A 304 13.01 26.77 -34.79
CA LYS A 304 14.21 27.58 -34.97
C LYS A 304 13.89 28.63 -36.02
N ARG A 305 13.86 29.91 -35.59
CA ARG A 305 13.71 31.07 -36.47
C ARG A 305 14.69 30.91 -37.65
N PRO A 306 14.24 30.94 -38.91
CA PRO A 306 15.14 30.92 -40.05
C PRO A 306 16.13 32.09 -39.92
N PRO A 307 17.43 31.90 -40.22
CA PRO A 307 18.36 33.01 -40.23
C PRO A 307 17.86 34.06 -41.22
N ASP A 308 17.69 35.28 -40.73
CA ASP A 308 17.19 36.40 -41.49
C ASP A 308 18.11 36.63 -42.70
N GLY A 309 17.52 36.61 -43.90
CA GLY A 309 18.23 36.71 -45.17
C GLY A 309 18.73 38.12 -45.41
N SER A 310 19.77 38.55 -44.69
CA SER A 310 20.52 39.76 -45.01
C SER A 310 21.94 39.73 -44.45
N THR A 311 22.81 38.93 -45.05
CA THR A 311 24.24 39.27 -45.10
C THR A 311 24.91 38.58 -46.28
N GLN A 312 25.38 39.39 -47.24
CA GLN A 312 26.23 38.95 -48.35
C GLN A 312 27.55 38.37 -47.82
N PRO A 313 28.18 37.44 -48.57
CA PRO A 313 29.41 36.80 -48.14
C PRO A 313 30.62 37.69 -48.40
N THR A 314 31.35 38.07 -47.34
CA THR A 314 32.74 38.51 -47.46
C THR A 314 33.65 37.46 -46.85
N THR A 315 34.48 36.90 -47.73
CA THR A 315 35.57 35.97 -47.47
C THR A 315 36.58 36.50 -46.44
N LYS A 316 37.00 35.65 -45.49
CA LYS A 316 38.41 35.26 -45.19
C LYS A 316 38.57 34.79 -43.73
N GLY A 317 39.32 33.70 -43.55
CA GLY A 317 40.06 33.43 -42.31
C GLY A 317 39.75 32.07 -41.66
N GLN A 318 40.67 31.12 -41.82
CA GLN A 318 40.81 29.93 -40.97
C GLN A 318 40.95 30.34 -39.50
N ASP A 319 40.34 29.61 -38.56
CA ASP A 319 41.09 28.95 -37.48
C ASP A 319 40.24 27.92 -36.71
N GLN A 320 40.91 26.93 -36.14
CA GLN A 320 40.43 25.80 -35.36
C GLN A 320 40.04 26.20 -33.92
N GLY A 321 39.22 25.38 -33.25
CA GLY A 321 39.32 25.19 -31.78
C GLY A 321 38.06 25.44 -30.93
N ASP A 322 37.60 24.35 -30.31
CA ASP A 322 36.90 24.24 -29.02
C ASP A 322 35.57 25.00 -28.77
N GLU A 323 34.45 24.32 -28.99
CA GLU A 323 33.15 24.70 -28.41
C GLU A 323 33.11 24.42 -26.90
N LYS A 324 33.37 25.45 -26.08
CA LYS A 324 32.92 25.46 -24.67
C LYS A 324 31.43 25.84 -24.60
N PRO A 325 30.62 25.23 -23.71
CA PRO A 325 29.22 25.63 -23.53
C PRO A 325 29.10 27.05 -22.96
N PRO A 326 28.07 27.82 -23.35
CA PRO A 326 27.94 29.22 -22.96
C PRO A 326 27.56 29.38 -21.48
N VAL A 327 28.27 30.29 -20.79
CA VAL A 327 28.00 30.69 -19.40
C VAL A 327 26.97 31.82 -19.39
N LEU A 328 25.88 31.64 -18.64
CA LEU A 328 24.86 32.66 -18.40
C LEU A 328 25.41 33.76 -17.48
N LYS A 329 25.51 34.99 -17.97
CA LYS A 329 25.76 36.16 -17.12
C LYS A 329 24.48 36.56 -16.40
N ARG A 330 24.56 36.66 -15.07
CA ARG A 330 23.56 37.28 -14.21
C ARG A 330 23.50 38.76 -14.54
N ARG A 331 22.30 39.31 -14.74
CA ARG A 331 22.10 40.77 -14.80
C ARG A 331 22.07 41.29 -13.37
N ASP A 332 22.89 42.30 -13.11
CA ASP A 332 22.81 43.16 -11.93
C ASP A 332 21.51 43.98 -11.98
#